data_AF-A0A0V8QHF6-F1
#
_entry.id   AF-A0A0V8QHF6-F1
#
_cell.length_a   1.000
_cell.length_b   1.000
_cell.length_c   1.000
_cell.angle_alpha   90.00
_cell.angle_beta   90.00
_cell.angle_gamma   90.00
#
_symmetry.space_group_name_H-M   'P 1'
#
loop_
_entity.id
_entity.type
_entity.pdbx_description
1 polymer ?
#
loop_
_entity_poly.entity_id
_entity_poly.type
_entity_poly.pdbx_seq_one_letter_code
_entity_poly.pdbx_strand_id
1 'polypeptide(L)'
;MDEEGYVRFLESQGLSLNGINTRKSKANDVMDIIGKDLDVIVADDEEMYRAIIELQKVDDPAHTPGQNALRKYYAFRNGKEFPRVADYERTRK
;
A
#
# COMPACT_ATOMS: atom_id res chain seq x y z
N MET A 1 -2.42 10.28 -5.39
CA MET A 1 -1.45 9.23 -5.74
C MET A 1 -0.98 9.45 -7.18
N ASP A 2 0.29 9.23 -7.47
CA ASP A 2 0.85 9.12 -8.83
C ASP A 2 0.39 7.81 -9.50
N GLU A 3 -0.80 7.87 -10.07
CA GLU A 3 -1.46 6.71 -10.66
C GLU A 3 -0.74 6.20 -11.92
N GLU A 4 -0.30 7.08 -12.82
CA GLU A 4 0.38 6.69 -14.06
C GLU A 4 1.73 6.03 -13.77
N GLY A 5 2.52 6.61 -12.87
CA GLY A 5 3.78 6.02 -12.43
C GLY A 5 3.57 4.66 -11.78
N TYR A 6 2.53 4.54 -10.95
CA TYR A 6 2.21 3.26 -10.30
C TYR A 6 1.76 2.19 -11.29
N VAL A 7 0.97 2.55 -12.31
CA VAL A 7 0.58 1.62 -13.39
C VAL A 7 1.81 1.08 -14.11
N ARG A 8 2.71 1.97 -14.53
CA ARG A 8 3.96 1.56 -15.21
C ARG A 8 4.82 0.66 -14.33
N PHE A 9 4.89 0.96 -13.03
CA PHE A 9 5.54 0.10 -12.07
C PHE A 9 4.91 -1.30 -12.03
N LEU A 10 3.59 -1.41 -11.92
CA LEU A 10 2.89 -2.70 -11.88
C LEU A 10 3.04 -3.48 -13.20
N GLU A 11 3.05 -2.81 -14.34
CA GLU A 11 3.35 -3.40 -15.65
C GLU A 11 4.77 -3.98 -15.69
N SER A 12 5.76 -3.23 -15.19
CA SER A 12 7.15 -3.71 -15.11
C SER A 12 7.33 -4.96 -14.23
N GLN A 13 6.39 -5.20 -13.30
CA GLN A 13 6.36 -6.39 -12.45
C GLN A 13 5.67 -7.60 -13.15
N GLY A 14 5.24 -7.44 -14.42
CA GLY A 14 4.65 -8.51 -15.23
C GLY A 14 3.20 -8.84 -14.84
N LEU A 15 2.47 -7.92 -14.20
CA LEU A 15 1.08 -8.16 -13.84
C LEU A 15 0.16 -8.12 -15.08
N SER A 16 -0.89 -8.94 -15.05
CA SER A 16 -1.97 -8.85 -16.02
C SER A 16 -2.77 -7.55 -15.84
N LEU A 17 -3.47 -7.12 -16.89
CA LEU A 17 -4.35 -5.94 -16.84
C LEU A 17 -5.38 -6.02 -15.71
N ASN A 18 -5.98 -7.20 -15.50
CA ASN A 18 -6.91 -7.41 -14.37
C ASN A 18 -6.19 -7.24 -13.03
N GLY A 19 -4.98 -7.77 -12.88
CA GLY A 19 -4.18 -7.64 -11.66
C GLY A 19 -3.75 -6.20 -11.37
N ILE A 20 -3.51 -5.40 -12.42
CA ILE A 20 -3.25 -3.95 -12.33
C ILE A 20 -4.52 -3.24 -11.86
N ASN A 21 -5.64 -3.45 -12.55
CA ASN A 21 -6.91 -2.80 -12.23
C ASN A 21 -7.39 -3.10 -10.80
N THR A 22 -7.24 -4.35 -10.34
CA THR A 22 -7.56 -4.70 -8.95
C THR A 22 -6.68 -3.94 -7.96
N ARG A 23 -5.37 -3.84 -8.20
CA ARG A 23 -4.46 -3.10 -7.29
C ARG A 23 -4.73 -1.61 -7.27
N LYS A 24 -5.08 -1.01 -8.42
CA LYS A 24 -5.52 0.39 -8.49
C LYS A 24 -6.81 0.62 -7.70
N SER A 25 -7.81 -0.22 -7.92
CA SER A 25 -9.08 -0.13 -7.18
C SER A 25 -8.84 -0.25 -5.68
N LYS A 26 -8.01 -1.19 -5.24
CA LYS A 26 -7.68 -1.34 -3.81
C LYS A 26 -6.82 -0.21 -3.25
N ALA A 27 -5.94 0.38 -4.05
CA ALA A 27 -5.23 1.60 -3.67
C ALA A 27 -6.19 2.78 -3.44
N ASN A 28 -7.22 2.91 -4.29
CA ASN A 28 -8.27 3.92 -4.11
C ASN A 28 -9.14 3.64 -2.87
N ASP A 29 -9.59 2.39 -2.68
CA ASP A 29 -10.33 1.99 -1.48
C ASP A 29 -9.56 2.34 -0.19
N VAL A 30 -8.22 2.16 -0.20
CA VAL A 30 -7.36 2.54 0.94
C VAL A 30 -7.40 4.05 1.19
N MET A 31 -7.33 4.89 0.15
CA MET A 31 -7.44 6.34 0.33
C MET A 31 -8.79 6.73 0.92
N ASP A 32 -9.87 6.08 0.50
CA ASP A 32 -11.22 6.32 1.03
C ASP A 32 -11.34 5.92 2.50
N ILE A 33 -10.78 4.77 2.88
CA ILE A 33 -10.78 4.27 4.27
C ILE A 33 -9.95 5.17 5.19
N ILE A 34 -8.75 5.56 4.75
CA ILE A 34 -7.79 6.28 5.59
C ILE A 34 -8.04 7.80 5.55
N GLY A 35 -8.72 8.30 4.51
CA GLY A 35 -9.00 9.71 4.31
C GLY A 35 -7.76 10.54 3.94
N LYS A 36 -6.73 9.89 3.38
CA LYS A 36 -5.46 10.53 2.98
C LYS A 36 -4.98 9.99 1.64
N ASP A 37 -4.28 10.85 0.89
CA ASP A 37 -3.63 10.45 -0.35
C ASP A 37 -2.49 9.45 -0.08
N LEU A 38 -2.35 8.42 -0.93
CA LEU A 38 -1.28 7.44 -0.76
C LEU A 38 0.13 8.05 -0.79
N ASP A 39 0.37 9.10 -1.57
CA ASP A 39 1.66 9.78 -1.60
C ASP A 39 2.02 10.40 -0.25
N VAL A 40 1.01 10.84 0.51
CA VAL A 40 1.19 11.36 1.88
C VAL A 40 1.44 10.22 2.85
N ILE A 41 0.66 9.13 2.75
CA ILE A 41 0.78 7.97 3.64
C ILE A 41 2.17 7.33 3.53
N VAL A 42 2.66 7.12 2.31
CA VAL A 42 3.92 6.37 2.09
C VAL A 42 5.18 7.22 2.16
N ALA A 43 5.05 8.53 2.31
CA ALA A 43 6.19 9.44 2.50
C ALA A 43 6.76 9.41 3.93
N ASP A 44 5.99 8.89 4.88
CA ASP A 44 6.39 8.76 6.28
C ASP A 44 6.13 7.32 6.76
N ASP A 45 7.17 6.65 7.26
CA ASP A 45 7.09 5.25 7.67
C ASP A 45 6.12 5.03 8.84
N GLU A 46 5.90 6.04 9.68
CA GLU A 46 4.97 5.99 10.80
C GLU A 46 3.51 6.16 10.33
N GLU A 47 3.25 7.04 9.37
CA GLU A 47 1.94 7.14 8.73
C GLU A 47 1.60 5.87 7.93
N MET A 48 2.57 5.30 7.21
CA MET A 48 2.45 4.01 6.53
C MET A 48 2.09 2.89 7.52
N TYR A 49 2.80 2.81 8.65
CA TYR A 49 2.51 1.85 9.71
C TYR A 49 1.08 2.03 10.26
N ARG A 50 0.69 3.25 10.62
CA ARG A 50 -0.66 3.53 11.15
C ARG A 50 -1.74 3.14 10.16
N ALA A 51 -1.55 3.45 8.87
CA ALA A 51 -2.48 3.06 7.82
C ALA A 51 -2.61 1.53 7.72
N ILE A 52 -1.51 0.77 7.83
CA ILE A 52 -1.57 -0.70 7.88
C ILE A 52 -2.39 -1.19 9.09
N ILE A 53 -2.19 -0.60 10.28
CA ILE A 53 -2.93 -0.98 11.48
C ILE A 53 -4.43 -0.67 11.36
N GLU A 54 -4.80 0.47 10.77
CA GLU A 54 -6.22 0.78 10.51
C GLU A 54 -6.82 -0.19 9.49
N LEU A 55 -6.08 -0.51 8.41
CA LEU A 55 -6.53 -1.49 7.42
C LEU A 55 -6.74 -2.87 8.02
N GLN A 56 -5.93 -3.30 9.00
CA GLN A 56 -6.12 -4.59 9.69
C GLN A 56 -7.47 -4.72 10.40
N LYS A 57 -8.13 -3.60 10.75
CA LYS A 57 -9.44 -3.61 11.41
C LYS A 57 -10.59 -3.83 10.43
N VAL A 58 -10.35 -3.59 9.13
CA VAL A 58 -11.39 -3.59 8.09
C VAL A 58 -11.13 -4.59 6.96
N ASP A 59 -9.87 -4.95 6.70
CA ASP A 59 -9.50 -5.94 5.70
C ASP A 59 -9.97 -7.34 6.11
N ASP A 60 -10.34 -8.14 5.11
CA ASP A 60 -10.49 -9.58 5.28
C ASP A 60 -9.16 -10.17 5.78
N PRO A 61 -9.12 -10.80 6.98
CA PRO A 61 -7.91 -11.39 7.53
C PRO A 61 -7.25 -12.43 6.61
N ALA A 62 -8.03 -13.10 5.76
CA ALA A 62 -7.53 -14.15 4.87
C ALA A 62 -6.82 -13.61 3.62
N HIS A 63 -7.20 -12.42 3.16
CA HIS A 63 -6.80 -11.92 1.84
C HIS A 63 -6.12 -10.53 1.86
N THR A 64 -6.32 -9.75 2.93
CA THR A 64 -5.66 -8.45 3.21
C THR A 64 -5.46 -7.55 1.97
N PRO A 65 -6.52 -7.34 1.16
CA PRO A 65 -6.38 -6.70 -0.15
C PRO A 65 -5.92 -5.23 -0.05
N GLY A 66 -6.38 -4.48 0.96
CA GLY A 66 -5.98 -3.10 1.18
C GLY A 66 -4.51 -2.99 1.58
N GLN A 67 -4.08 -3.79 2.54
CA GLN A 67 -2.67 -3.81 2.98
C GLN A 67 -1.71 -4.16 1.83
N ASN A 68 -2.08 -5.13 0.98
CA ASN A 68 -1.27 -5.52 -0.18
C ASN A 68 -1.16 -4.38 -1.20
N ALA A 69 -2.25 -3.67 -1.47
CA ALA A 69 -2.25 -2.53 -2.37
C ALA A 69 -1.39 -1.38 -1.82
N LEU A 70 -1.54 -1.05 -0.54
CA LEU A 70 -0.77 0.00 0.12
C LEU A 70 0.73 -0.31 0.14
N ARG A 71 1.11 -1.55 0.50
CA ARG A 71 2.52 -1.99 0.50
C ARG A 71 3.14 -1.94 -0.89
N LYS A 72 2.39 -2.31 -1.93
CA LYS A 72 2.88 -2.20 -3.30
C LYS A 72 3.07 -0.76 -3.75
N TYR A 73 2.19 0.13 -3.33
CA TYR A 73 2.37 1.56 -3.58
C TYR A 73 3.58 2.14 -2.82
N TYR A 74 3.81 1.71 -1.58
CA TYR A 74 5.02 2.07 -0.83
C TYR A 74 6.29 1.62 -1.57
N ALA A 75 6.33 0.39 -2.07
CA ALA A 75 7.46 -0.12 -2.85
C ALA A 75 7.72 0.68 -4.12
N PHE A 76 6.65 1.09 -4.82
CA PHE A 76 6.73 1.98 -5.97
C PHE A 76 7.39 3.32 -5.60
N ARG A 77 6.93 3.99 -4.53
CA ARG A 77 7.40 5.33 -4.17
C ARG A 77 8.78 5.35 -3.51
N ASN A 78 9.11 4.33 -2.73
CA ASN A 78 10.32 4.30 -1.90
C ASN A 78 11.43 3.39 -2.45
N GLY A 79 11.16 2.63 -3.52
CA GLY A 79 12.12 1.71 -4.13
C GLY A 79 12.48 0.50 -3.26
N LYS A 80 11.78 0.29 -2.13
CA LYS A 80 11.97 -0.82 -1.19
C LYS A 80 10.62 -1.25 -0.62
N GLU A 81 10.49 -2.53 -0.28
CA GLU A 81 9.29 -3.04 0.40
C GLU A 81 9.23 -2.51 1.85
N PHE A 82 8.04 -2.13 2.32
CA PHE A 82 7.84 -1.80 3.73
C PHE A 82 8.06 -3.07 4.57
N PRO A 83 8.79 -3.01 5.70
CA PRO A 83 9.01 -4.17 6.56
C PRO A 83 7.70 -4.79 7.06
N ARG A 84 7.79 -6.03 7.58
CA ARG A 84 6.65 -6.63 8.29
C ARG A 84 6.34 -5.79 9.52
N VAL A 85 5.06 -5.73 9.90
CA VAL A 85 4.58 -4.93 11.05
C VAL A 85 5.42 -5.24 12.30
N ALA A 86 5.56 -6.52 12.65
CA ALA A 86 6.35 -6.94 13.81
C ALA A 86 7.84 -6.57 13.74
N ASP A 87 8.42 -6.49 12.55
CA ASP A 87 9.82 -6.08 12.38
C ASP A 87 9.96 -4.56 12.50
N TYR A 88 9.01 -3.80 11.94
CA TYR A 88 8.95 -2.36 12.08
C TYR A 88 8.80 -1.95 13.55
N GLU A 89 7.85 -2.56 14.28
CA GLU A 89 7.60 -2.31 15.71
C GLU A 89 8.84 -2.49 16.59
N ARG A 90 9.72 -3.46 16.27
CA ARG A 90 10.97 -3.69 17.02
C ARG A 90 12.02 -2.61 16.80
N THR A 91 11.95 -1.90 15.68
CA THR A 91 12.95 -0.90 15.27
C THR A 91 12.47 0.53 15.46
N ARG A 92 11.16 0.70 15.63
CA ARG A 92 10.50 1.97 15.92
C ARG A 92 11.00 2.49 17.28
N LYS A 93 11.51 3.72 17.28
CA LYS A 93 11.93 4.45 18.48
C LYS A 93 10.83 5.37 18.99
#